data_AF-A0A180F3L5-F1
#
_entry.id   AF-A0A180F3L5-F1
#
_cell.length_a   1.000
_cell.length_b   1.000
_cell.length_c   1.000
_cell.angle_alpha   90.00
_cell.angle_beta   90.00
_cell.angle_gamma   90.00
#
_symmetry.space_group_name_H-M   'P 1'
#
loop_
_entity.id
_entity.type
_entity.pdbx_description
1 polymer ?
#
loop_
_entity_poly.entity_id
_entity_poly.type
_entity_poly.pdbx_seq_one_letter_code
_entity_poly.pdbx_strand_id
1 'polypeptide(L)' 'MSQPQCNEQVCLLSDILCRTLKTLGKLPDRNHLRVKYLTEQCQEILLDGTERPIERPQDEDKQNHAINS' A
#
# COMPACT_ATOMS: atom_id res chain seq x y z
N MET A 1 -10.75 2.03 -17.53
CA MET A 1 -10.04 1.48 -16.35
C MET A 1 -10.06 2.55 -15.27
N SER A 2 -10.99 2.48 -14.31
CA SER A 2 -10.97 3.37 -13.15
C SER A 2 -9.94 2.84 -12.17
N GLN A 3 -9.03 3.70 -11.71
CA GLN A 3 -8.14 3.37 -10.61
C GLN A 3 -8.99 2.93 -9.40
N PRO A 4 -8.62 1.86 -8.68
CA PRO A 4 -9.32 1.50 -7.45
C PRO A 4 -9.30 2.69 -6.50
N GLN A 5 -10.48 3.11 -6.07
CA GLN A 5 -10.62 4.19 -5.10
C GLN A 5 -10.22 3.67 -3.72
N CYS A 6 -9.45 4.49 -2.99
CA CYS A 6 -9.16 4.29 -1.57
C CYS A 6 -10.46 3.99 -0.81
N ASN A 7 -10.42 3.02 0.09
CA ASN A 7 -11.49 2.74 1.01
C ASN A 7 -11.81 4.00 1.84
N GLU A 8 -13.07 4.44 1.82
CA GLU A 8 -13.50 5.67 2.49
C GLU A 8 -13.14 5.69 3.97
N GLN A 9 -13.23 4.55 4.66
CA GLN A 9 -12.89 4.43 6.08
C GLN A 9 -11.39 4.60 6.32
N VAL A 10 -10.54 4.04 5.46
CA VAL A 10 -9.08 4.23 5.55
C VAL A 10 -8.73 5.68 5.31
N CYS A 11 -9.30 6.29 4.27
CA CYS A 11 -9.10 7.69 3.97
C CYS A 11 -9.55 8.60 5.12
N LEU A 12 -10.70 8.35 5.76
CA LEU A 12 -11.21 9.14 6.89
C LEU A 12 -10.41 8.93 8.19
N LEU A 13 -10.00 7.70 8.49
CA LEU A 13 -9.42 7.34 9.79
C LEU A 13 -7.89 7.43 9.82
N SER A 14 -7.22 7.41 8.67
CA SER A 14 -5.75 7.37 8.59
C SER A 14 -5.07 8.52 9.33
N ASP A 15 -5.58 9.74 9.17
CA ASP A 15 -5.01 10.94 9.78
C ASP A 15 -5.13 10.93 11.31
N ILE A 16 -6.30 10.53 11.82
CA ILE A 16 -6.56 10.44 13.25
C ILE A 16 -5.70 9.34 13.87
N LEU A 17 -5.63 8.18 13.21
CA LEU A 17 -4.80 7.06 13.64
C LEU A 17 -3.32 7.45 13.67
N CYS A 18 -2.83 8.10 12.60
CA CYS A 18 -1.44 8.51 12.48
C CYS A 18 -1.04 9.54 13.55
N ARG A 19 -1.90 10.54 13.80
CA ARG A 19 -1.69 11.51 14.89
C ARG A 19 -1.66 10.84 16.26
N THR A 20 -2.62 9.95 16.52
CA THR A 20 -2.70 9.21 17.79
C THR A 20 -1.45 8.36 18.02
N LEU A 21 -1.02 7.59 17.03
CA LEU A 21 0.18 6.75 17.11
C LEU A 21 1.46 7.57 17.28
N LYS A 22 1.56 8.74 16.64
CA LYS A 22 2.68 9.68 16.85
C LYS A 22 2.70 10.19 18.29
N THR A 23 1.57 10.67 18.82
CA THR A 23 1.46 11.14 20.20
C THR A 23 1.83 10.05 21.21
N LEU A 24 1.47 8.80 20.93
CA LEU A 24 1.79 7.65 21.78
C LEU A 24 3.22 7.11 21.59
N GLY A 25 4.00 7.61 20.61
CA GLY A 25 5.31 7.05 20.26
C GLY A 25 5.25 5.61 19.74
N LYS A 26 4.08 5.19 19.22
CA LYS A 26 3.81 3.83 18.72
C LYS A 26 3.71 3.75 17.20
N LEU A 27 4.14 4.80 16.49
CA LEU A 27 4.12 4.77 15.03
C LEU A 27 4.98 3.58 14.55
N PRO A 28 4.44 2.69 13.72
CA PRO A 28 5.24 1.59 13.18
C PRO A 28 6.38 2.19 12.35
N ASP A 29 7.59 1.74 12.62
CA ASP A 29 8.72 2.04 11.75
C ASP A 29 8.43 1.55 10.33
N ARG A 30 9.14 2.08 9.34
CA ARG A 30 9.15 1.57 7.95
C ARG A 30 9.77 0.16 7.82
N ASN A 31 9.88 -0.57 8.92
CA ASN A 31 10.38 -1.93 8.96
C ASN A 31 9.26 -2.91 8.58
N HIS A 32 9.35 -3.43 7.36
CA HIS A 32 8.42 -4.40 6.80
C HIS A 32 8.23 -5.66 7.67
N LEU A 33 9.25 -6.11 8.42
CA LEU A 33 9.13 -7.26 9.33
C LEU A 33 8.21 -6.95 10.51
N ARG A 34 8.30 -5.73 11.05
CA ARG A 34 7.48 -5.28 12.16
C ARG A 34 6.03 -5.06 11.73
N VAL A 35 5.82 -4.52 10.54
CA VAL A 35 4.48 -4.42 9.93
C VAL A 35 3.88 -5.81 9.76
N LYS A 36 4.62 -6.76 9.18
CA LYS A 36 4.17 -8.15 9.01
C LYS A 36 3.80 -8.81 10.34
N TYR A 37 4.65 -8.67 11.36
CA TYR A 37 4.36 -9.19 12.70
C TYR A 37 3.06 -8.60 13.28
N LEU A 38 2.86 -7.28 13.20
CA LEU A 38 1.63 -6.63 13.69
C LEU A 38 0.40 -7.08 12.91
N THR A 39 0.52 -7.23 11.59
CA THR A 39 -0.52 -7.80 10.72
C THR A 39 -0.86 -9.22 11.16
N GLU A 40 0.11 -10.09 11.43
CA GLU A 40 -0.14 -11.47 11.90
C GLU A 40 -0.83 -11.53 13.27
N GLN A 41 -0.66 -10.50 14.12
CA GLN A 41 -1.32 -10.41 15.43
C GLN A 41 -2.72 -9.77 15.38
N CYS A 42 -3.09 -9.12 14.27
CA CYS A 42 -4.39 -8.48 14.10
C CYS A 42 -5.35 -9.41 13.33
N GLN A 43 -6.45 -9.80 13.96
CA GLN A 43 -7.45 -10.67 13.34
C GLN A 43 -8.42 -9.91 12.42
N GLU A 44 -8.57 -8.61 12.62
CA GLU A 44 -9.40 -7.71 11.82
C GLU A 44 -8.51 -6.70 11.09
N ILE A 45 -8.26 -6.94 9.80
CA ILE A 45 -7.41 -6.07 8.97
C ILE A 45 -8.23 -5.58 7.80
N LEU A 46 -8.22 -4.26 7.59
CA LEU A 46 -8.78 -3.63 6.42
C LEU A 46 -7.67 -3.45 5.37
N LEU A 47 -7.71 -4.27 4.32
CA LEU A 47 -6.79 -4.17 3.20
C LEU A 47 -7.30 -3.11 2.21
N ASP A 48 -6.67 -1.95 2.19
CA ASP A 48 -6.94 -0.86 1.24
C ASP A 48 -5.93 -0.84 0.10
N GLY A 49 -5.86 -1.97 -0.60
CA GLY A 49 -5.00 -2.17 -1.75
C GLY A 49 -5.33 -3.48 -2.45
N THR A 50 -5.56 -3.41 -3.75
CA THR A 50 -5.60 -4.58 -4.62
C THR A 50 -4.23 -4.79 -5.24
N GLU A 51 -3.74 -6.03 -5.31
CA GLU A 51 -2.60 -6.34 -6.18
C GLU A 51 -2.94 -5.84 -7.58
N ARG A 52 -2.09 -4.96 -8.14
CA ARG A 52 -2.22 -4.62 -9.55
C ARG A 52 -1.87 -5.88 -10.34
N PRO A 53 -2.69 -6.31 -11.31
CA PRO A 53 -2.25 -7.29 -12.28
C PRO A 53 -0.91 -6.81 -12.84
N ILE A 54 0.12 -7.64 -12.70
CA ILE A 54 1.37 -7.41 -13.41
C ILE A 54 1.08 -7.74 -14.88
N GLU A 55 0.45 -6.80 -15.58
CA GLU A 55 0.52 -6.75 -17.04
C GLU A 55 1.93 -6.29 -17.37
N ARG A 56 2.91 -7.19 -17.22
CA ARG A 56 4.16 -7.04 -17.97
C ARG A 56 3.73 -7.01 -19.43
N PRO A 57 4.13 -5.99 -20.21
CA PRO A 57 3.95 -6.03 -21.65
C PRO A 57 4.51 -7.37 -22.14
N GLN A 58 3.67 -8.21 -22.75
CA GLN A 58 4.13 -9.44 -23.40
C GLN A 58 4.88 -9.15 -24.71
N ASP A 59 4.94 -7.88 -25.12
CA ASP A 59 5.80 -7.40 -26.19
C ASP A 59 7.17 -7.01 -25.63
N GLU A 60 8.14 -7.93 -25.70
CA GLU A 60 9.57 -7.61 -25.52
C GLU A 60 10.02 -6.45 -26.41
N ASP A 61 9.34 -6.23 -27.55
CA ASP A 61 9.67 -5.21 -28.54
C ASP A 61 9.33 -3.77 -28.14
N LYS A 62 8.35 -3.55 -27.24
CA LYS A 62 7.95 -2.18 -26.86
C LYS A 62 8.79 -1.57 -25.73
N GLN A 63 9.55 -2.38 -25.01
CA GLN A 63 10.38 -1.91 -23.90
C GLN A 63 11.70 -1.26 -24.36
N ASN A 64 12.15 -1.52 -25.59
CA ASN A 64 13.42 -0.99 -26.11
C ASN A 64 13.34 0.43 -26.71
N HIS A 65 12.14 0.92 -27.05
CA HIS A 65 12.01 2.27 -27.63
C HIS A 65 12.02 3.39 -26.58
N ALA A 66 11.66 3.11 -25.33
CA ALA A 66 11.60 4.13 -24.28
C ALA A 66 12.96 4.47 -23.64
N ILE A 67 14.04 3.79 -24.03
CA ILE A 67 15.39 4.01 -23.49
C ILE A 67 16.27 4.85 -24.46
N ASN A 68 15.87 5.02 -25.72
CA ASN A 68 16.69 5.69 -26.75
C ASN A 68 15.98 6.83 -27.51
N SER A 69 15.12 7.62 -26.85
CA SER A 69 14.60 8.88 -27.41
C SER A 69 14.90 10.07 -26.52
#